data_AF-A0A3C1B3T9-F1
#
_entry.id   AF-A0A3C1B3T9-F1
#
_cell.length_a   1.000
_cell.length_b   1.000
_cell.length_c   1.000
_cell.angle_alpha   90.00
_cell.angle_beta   90.00
_cell.angle_gamma   90.00
#
_symmetry.space_group_name_H-M   'P 1'
#
loop_
_entity.id
_entity.type
_entity.pdbx_description
1 polymer ?
#
loop_
_entity_poly.entity_id
_entity_poly.type
_entity_poly.pdbx_seq_one_letter_code
_entity_poly.pdbx_strand_id
1 'polypeptide(L)'
;MILDSVASLLKQVVPVSRFNKGEASKIFDEVKQEGVKVVIKNNAPICVLISIDKFLELDEKMEDMQLLNEALQREKMAQDSPMIKYADLIKEYNFKDEELAAADVEIE
;
A
#
# COMPACT_ATOMS: atom_id res chain seq x y z
N MET A 1 -12.45 -11.94 -1.11
CA MET A 1 -11.72 -12.07 0.15
C MET A 1 -12.64 -12.80 1.12
N ILE A 2 -12.50 -14.11 1.22
CA ILE A 2 -13.35 -14.93 2.09
C ILE A 2 -12.74 -14.81 3.48
N LEU A 3 -13.56 -14.45 4.48
CA LEU A 3 -13.17 -14.56 5.88
C LEU A 3 -12.92 -16.04 6.16
N ASP A 4 -11.65 -16.42 6.28
CA ASP A 4 -11.29 -17.71 6.87
C ASP A 4 -11.96 -17.83 8.23
N SER A 5 -12.60 -18.97 8.51
CA SER A 5 -13.16 -19.46 9.79
C SER A 5 -13.17 -18.50 11.00
N VAL A 6 -14.26 -18.49 11.79
CA VAL A 6 -14.36 -17.80 13.10
C VAL A 6 -13.13 -18.01 13.99
N ALA A 7 -12.47 -19.17 13.90
CA ALA A 7 -11.23 -19.45 14.61
C ALA A 7 -10.05 -18.54 14.21
N SER A 8 -9.96 -18.13 12.94
CA SER A 8 -8.94 -17.21 12.44
C SER A 8 -9.14 -15.79 13.01
N LEU A 9 -10.40 -15.33 13.08
CA LEU A 9 -10.76 -14.04 13.66
C LEU A 9 -10.42 -13.98 15.15
N LEU A 10 -10.67 -15.07 15.88
CA LEU A 10 -10.34 -15.16 17.29
C LEU A 10 -8.84 -15.11 17.56
N LYS A 11 -8.00 -15.68 16.67
CA LYS A 11 -6.53 -15.61 16.78
C LYS A 11 -6.00 -14.18 16.65
N GLN A 12 -6.70 -13.36 15.87
CA GLN A 12 -6.34 -11.96 15.67
C GLN A 12 -6.72 -11.08 16.86
N VAL A 13 -7.53 -11.53 17.83
CA VAL A 13 -8.00 -10.67 18.92
C VAL A 13 -7.13 -10.80 20.18
N VAL A 14 -6.71 -9.66 20.74
CA VAL A 14 -5.94 -9.57 21.99
C VAL A 14 -6.69 -8.72 23.01
N PRO A 15 -7.14 -9.29 24.14
CA PRO A 15 -7.66 -8.49 25.24
C PRO A 15 -6.60 -7.56 25.82
N VAL A 16 -6.93 -6.28 26.06
CA VAL A 16 -6.01 -5.30 26.65
C VAL A 16 -5.46 -5.76 28.01
N SER A 17 -6.19 -6.63 28.71
CA SER A 17 -5.75 -7.20 29.99
C SER A 17 -4.48 -8.04 29.89
N ARG A 18 -4.13 -8.61 28.72
CA ARG A 18 -2.85 -9.32 28.53
C ARG A 18 -1.65 -8.38 28.63
N PHE A 19 -1.78 -7.14 28.16
CA PHE A 19 -0.75 -6.11 28.36
C PHE A 19 -0.57 -5.81 29.85
N ASN A 20 -1.67 -5.65 30.58
CA ASN A 20 -1.65 -5.38 32.02
C ASN A 20 -1.04 -6.53 32.84
N LYS A 21 -1.01 -7.76 32.30
CA LYS A 21 -0.38 -8.94 32.91
C LYS A 21 1.10 -9.11 32.55
N GLY A 22 1.68 -8.17 31.81
CA GLY A 22 3.09 -8.22 31.40
C GLY A 22 3.37 -9.13 30.19
N GLU A 23 2.36 -9.52 29.42
CA GLU A 23 2.53 -10.41 28.24
C GLU A 23 2.95 -9.65 26.96
N ALA A 24 3.43 -8.40 27.07
CA ALA A 24 3.71 -7.54 25.92
C ALA A 24 4.68 -8.17 24.91
N SER A 25 5.80 -8.73 25.37
CA SER A 25 6.78 -9.39 24.49
C SER A 25 6.16 -10.55 23.71
N LYS A 26 5.35 -11.38 24.38
CA LYS A 26 4.67 -12.51 23.74
C LYS A 26 3.64 -12.03 22.70
N ILE A 27 2.91 -10.95 22.99
CA ILE A 27 1.97 -10.36 22.03
C ILE A 27 2.72 -9.88 20.79
N PHE A 28 3.87 -9.22 20.95
CA PHE A 28 4.68 -8.78 19.81
C PHE A 28 5.25 -9.94 18.99
N ASP A 29 5.66 -11.03 19.62
CA ASP A 29 6.07 -12.25 18.91
C ASP A 29 4.91 -12.85 18.11
N GLU A 30 3.71 -12.91 18.69
CA GLU A 30 2.51 -13.35 17.99
C GLU A 30 2.18 -12.42 16.80
N VAL A 31 2.30 -11.09 16.95
CA VAL A 31 2.09 -10.13 15.85
C VAL A 31 3.14 -10.31 14.75
N LYS A 32 4.40 -10.56 15.10
CA LYS A 32 5.46 -10.83 14.13
C LYS A 32 5.19 -12.08 13.30
N GLN A 33 4.58 -13.11 13.88
CA GLN A 33 4.24 -14.37 13.20
C GLN A 33 2.93 -14.30 12.41
N GLU A 34 1.89 -13.69 12.98
CA GLU A 34 0.54 -13.68 12.41
C GLU A 34 0.23 -12.42 11.58
N GLY A 35 1.10 -11.40 11.63
CA GLY A 35 1.03 -10.18 10.84
C GLY A 35 0.16 -9.08 11.46
N VAL A 36 -1.06 -9.39 11.90
CA VAL A 36 -2.01 -8.39 12.42
C VAL A 36 -2.77 -8.90 13.64
N LYS A 37 -2.96 -8.05 14.64
CA LYS A 37 -3.86 -8.30 15.78
C LYS A 37 -4.71 -7.08 16.13
N VAL A 38 -5.93 -7.29 16.58
CA VAL A 38 -6.87 -6.29 17.07
C VAL A 38 -6.92 -6.34 18.60
N VAL A 39 -6.58 -5.23 19.24
CA VAL A 39 -6.68 -5.09 20.70
C VAL A 39 -8.10 -4.68 21.07
N ILE A 40 -8.69 -5.40 22.02
CA ILE A 40 -10.04 -5.11 22.53
C ILE A 40 -10.01 -4.70 24.01
N LYS A 41 -10.89 -3.76 24.38
CA LYS A 41 -11.18 -3.36 25.76
C LYS A 41 -12.68 -3.24 25.92
N ASN A 42 -13.24 -3.87 26.96
CA ASN A 42 -14.69 -3.88 27.22
C ASN A 42 -15.52 -4.30 25.98
N ASN A 43 -15.09 -5.37 25.31
CA ASN A 43 -15.70 -5.91 24.08
C ASN A 43 -15.69 -4.96 22.85
N ALA A 44 -14.99 -3.83 22.93
CA ALA A 44 -14.81 -2.91 21.82
C ALA A 44 -13.36 -2.94 21.31
N PRO A 45 -13.11 -2.93 19.99
CA PRO A 45 -11.78 -2.75 19.43
C PRO A 45 -11.26 -1.34 19.71
N ILE A 46 -10.00 -1.24 20.10
CA ILE A 46 -9.36 0.05 20.46
C ILE A 46 -8.04 0.32 19.74
N CYS A 47 -7.40 -0.72 19.18
CA CYS A 47 -6.12 -0.59 18.50
C CYS A 47 -5.92 -1.78 17.55
N VAL A 48 -5.20 -1.56 16.46
CA VAL A 48 -4.69 -2.60 15.57
C VAL A 48 -3.17 -2.59 15.70
N LEU A 49 -2.59 -3.76 15.97
CA LEU A 49 -1.16 -4.01 15.94
C LEU A 49 -0.84 -4.66 14.61
N ILE A 50 0.24 -4.21 13.98
CA ILE A 50 0.71 -4.70 12.69
C ILE A 50 2.21 -4.97 12.79
N SER A 51 2.67 -6.08 12.20
CA SER A 51 4.10 -6.32 12.06
C SER A 51 4.70 -5.33 11.07
N ILE A 52 5.99 -5.05 11.21
CA ILE A 52 6.69 -4.14 10.28
C ILE A 52 6.61 -4.66 8.84
N ASP A 53 6.88 -5.95 8.62
CA ASP A 53 6.81 -6.56 7.30
C ASP A 53 5.43 -6.38 6.65
N LYS A 54 4.36 -6.54 7.44
CA LYS A 54 3.00 -6.37 6.93
C LYS A 54 2.63 -4.91 6.69
N PHE A 55 3.16 -4.00 7.51
CA PHE A 55 2.98 -2.57 7.32
C PHE A 55 3.63 -2.12 5.99
N LEU A 56 4.88 -2.53 5.74
CA LEU A 56 5.59 -2.20 4.50
C LEU A 56 4.89 -2.78 3.26
N GLU A 57 4.43 -4.04 3.32
CA GLU A 57 3.65 -4.65 2.23
C GLU A 57 2.35 -3.87 1.92
N LEU A 58 1.69 -3.31 2.95
CA LEU A 58 0.49 -2.50 2.74
C LEU A 58 0.81 -1.13 2.16
N ASP A 59 1.93 -0.54 2.56
CA ASP A 59 2.40 0.75 2.07
C ASP A 59 2.71 0.68 0.56
N GLU A 60 3.50 -0.31 0.14
CA GLU A 60 3.82 -0.58 -1.27
C GLU A 60 2.54 -0.79 -2.10
N LYS A 61 1.58 -1.59 -1.59
CA LYS A 61 0.29 -1.80 -2.27
C LYS A 61 -0.55 -0.54 -2.37
N MET A 62 -0.46 0.36 -1.40
CA MET A 62 -1.16 1.64 -1.46
C MET A 62 -0.58 2.54 -2.55
N GLU A 63 0.74 2.57 -2.71
CA GLU A 63 1.42 3.28 -3.78
C GLU A 63 1.02 2.72 -5.15
N ASP A 64 1.06 1.40 -5.32
CA ASP A 64 0.61 0.72 -6.55
C ASP A 64 -0.85 1.07 -6.90
N MET A 65 -1.74 1.11 -5.90
CA MET A 65 -3.13 1.49 -6.11
C MET A 65 -3.29 2.94 -6.55
N GLN A 66 -2.46 3.86 -6.05
CA GLN A 66 -2.46 5.24 -6.50
C GLN A 66 -2.03 5.35 -7.96
N LEU A 67 -0.95 4.66 -8.34
CA LEU A 67 -0.47 4.61 -9.72
C LEU A 67 -1.52 3.99 -10.67
N LEU A 68 -2.15 2.90 -10.26
CA LEU A 68 -3.23 2.28 -11.03
C LEU A 68 -4.41 3.23 -11.22
N ASN A 69 -4.82 3.93 -10.15
CA ASN A 69 -5.91 4.89 -10.25
C ASN A 69 -5.58 6.06 -11.19
N GLU A 70 -4.33 6.54 -11.17
CA GLU A 70 -3.89 7.56 -12.12
C GLU A 70 -3.91 7.04 -13.57
N ALA A 71 -3.42 5.82 -13.81
CA ALA A 71 -3.46 5.20 -15.13
C ALA A 71 -4.89 5.07 -15.66
N LEU A 72 -5.83 4.62 -14.82
CA LEU A 72 -7.25 4.52 -15.18
C LEU A 72 -7.88 5.88 -15.45
N GLN A 73 -7.50 6.92 -14.70
CA GLN A 73 -7.95 8.29 -14.97
C GLN A 73 -7.44 8.79 -16.31
N ARG A 74 -6.14 8.58 -16.61
CA ARG A 74 -5.54 8.93 -17.90
C ARG A 74 -6.19 8.18 -19.06
N GLU A 75 -6.46 6.89 -18.90
CA GLU A 75 -7.15 6.08 -19.92
C GLU A 75 -8.57 6.61 -20.19
N LYS A 76 -9.32 6.92 -19.13
CA LYS A 76 -10.66 7.50 -19.26
C LYS A 76 -10.63 8.86 -19.98
N MET A 77 -9.67 9.71 -19.65
CA MET A 77 -9.51 11.01 -20.31
C MET A 77 -9.02 10.87 -21.76
N ALA A 78 -8.19 9.86 -22.05
CA ALA A 78 -7.67 9.61 -23.39
C ALA A 78 -8.75 9.17 -24.39
N GLN A 79 -9.86 8.57 -23.93
CA GLN A 79 -11.01 8.28 -24.80
C GLN A 79 -11.61 9.56 -25.42
N ASP A 80 -11.52 10.69 -24.72
CA ASP A 80 -12.10 11.97 -25.13
C ASP A 80 -11.05 13.01 -25.60
N SER A 81 -9.75 12.68 -25.53
CA SER A 81 -8.66 13.61 -25.82
C SER A 81 -7.88 13.21 -27.08
N PRO A 82 -7.55 14.14 -27.99
CA PRO A 82 -6.76 13.84 -29.17
C PRO A 82 -5.33 13.42 -28.77
N MET A 83 -4.88 12.27 -29.28
CA MET A 83 -3.47 11.91 -29.15
C MET A 83 -2.59 12.93 -29.88
N ILE A 84 -1.51 13.34 -29.22
CA ILE A 84 -0.50 14.23 -29.77
C ILE A 84 0.61 13.37 -30.39
N LYS A 85 1.06 13.71 -31.60
CA LYS A 85 2.21 13.03 -32.21
C LYS A 85 3.49 13.50 -31.53
N TYR A 86 4.44 12.58 -31.36
CA TYR A 86 5.76 12.89 -30.81
C TYR A 86 6.42 14.12 -31.49
N ALA A 87 6.37 14.21 -32.82
CA ALA A 87 6.95 15.33 -33.56
C ALA A 87 6.33 16.69 -33.24
N ASP A 88 5.02 16.72 -32.95
CA ASP A 88 4.31 17.95 -32.58
C ASP A 88 4.69 18.36 -31.14
N LEU A 89 4.87 17.38 -30.25
CA LEU A 89 5.26 17.59 -28.85
C LEU A 89 6.70 18.13 -28.72
N ILE A 90 7.66 17.55 -29.44
CA ILE A 90 9.06 18.03 -29.46
C ILE A 90 9.16 19.48 -29.95
N LYS A 91 8.37 19.80 -30.98
CA LYS A 91 8.31 21.15 -31.54
C LYS A 91 7.66 22.15 -30.58
N GLU A 92 6.59 21.75 -29.89
CA GLU A 92 5.88 22.61 -28.94
C GLU A 92 6.76 23.00 -27.73
N TYR A 93 7.47 22.02 -27.17
CA TYR A 93 8.34 22.26 -26.01
C TYR A 93 9.78 22.65 -26.37
N ASN A 94 10.08 22.76 -27.67
CA ASN A 94 11.38 23.15 -28.21
C ASN A 94 12.55 22.29 -27.68
N PHE A 95 12.30 20.99 -27.54
CA PHE A 95 13.35 20.02 -27.21
C PHE A 95 14.18 19.72 -28.46
N LYS A 96 15.50 19.56 -28.31
CA LYS A 96 16.35 19.00 -29.37
C LYS A 96 16.50 17.50 -29.16
N ASP A 97 16.44 16.73 -30.25
CA ASP A 97 16.62 15.28 -30.20
C ASP A 97 17.96 14.87 -29.56
N GLU A 98 19.00 15.69 -29.76
CA GLU A 98 20.34 15.52 -29.17
C GLU A 98 20.33 15.64 -27.63
N GLU A 99 19.47 16.48 -27.07
CA GLU A 99 19.34 16.70 -25.62
C GLU A 99 18.59 15.53 -24.95
N LEU A 100 17.63 14.93 -25.67
CA LEU A 100 16.89 13.74 -25.22
C LEU A 100 17.74 12.47 -25.31
N ALA A 101 18.53 12.31 -26.36
CA ALA A 101 19.39 11.14 -26.55
C ALA A 101 20.56 11.11 -25.54
N ALA A 102 20.95 12.27 -25.01
CA ALA A 102 21.98 12.40 -23.98
C ALA A 102 21.43 12.23 -22.54
N ALA A 103 20.11 12.12 -22.37
CA ALA A 103 19.49 11.89 -21.08
C ALA A 103 19.69 10.43 -20.66
N ASP A 104 20.70 10.19 -19.81
CA ASP A 104 20.91 8.91 -19.16
C ASP A 104 19.93 8.82 -17.98
N VAL A 105 18.82 8.10 -18.17
CA VAL A 105 17.83 7.86 -17.11
C VAL A 105 17.95 6.41 -16.68
N GLU A 106 18.69 6.17 -15.60
CA GLU A 106 18.58 4.92 -14.86
C GLU A 106 17.21 4.91 -14.17
N ILE A 107 16.31 4.07 -14.66
CA ILE A 107 15.05 3.78 -13.97
C ILE A 107 15.38 2.61 -13.02
N GLU A 108 15.43 2.90 -11.71
CA GLU A 108 15.52 1.87 -10.66
C GLU A 108 14.25 1.00 -10.61
#